data_AF-A0AAD4DY49-F1
#
_entry.id   AF-A0AAD4DY49-F1
#
_cell.length_a   1.000
_cell.length_b   1.000
_cell.length_c   1.000
_cell.angle_alpha   90.00
_cell.angle_beta   90.00
_cell.angle_gamma   90.00
#
_symmetry.space_group_name_H-M   'P 1'
#
loop_
_entity.id
_entity.type
_entity.pdbx_description
1 polymer ?
#
loop_
_entity_poly.entity_id
_entity_poly.type
_entity_poly.pdbx_seq_one_letter_code
_entity_poly.pdbx_strand_id
1 'polypeptide(L)'
;MSSSDRTCCGVVEEARTRARNRRANKPQPWITLKFAVGLTLALIAYTSYVYVGIFCKDMIVKNENALGSLTTGIVFLVIFSFLLLVTLWSYFAVVITSPGYPADFIEKTELERPGQPPAHAQQPATFNDTRGMSFELMSPAVDVSNHGSALSNSGNNVPVTHPAVPAATKQDRVYHPTLHYQGTSTPGEARIVDVLVPANHESVHVSGPAPHPPHENFGDPNLDASSAMFARRPSTTPVLTPEYRFCNRDRIIKPPRTHHCRACGTCVLKYDHHCPWVGHCVGAYNHKFFVNFVQWASILSFWMFATVLGLNIRSRTRPSAPALNPQYIVLLAQTALFGLFCFLMFLTQLQLIMLNQTTVESLGFRSMQEREQDNLAHMHRWYQYGAKKRTRRRWDKEWGRIGKEGNLWWLGSRRANWESVMGKNVWWWFLPVGHGLDDGMNFPTNPRFDKEGRWRRRREWPSDLQ
;
A
#
# COMPACT_ATOMS: atom_id res chain seq x y z
N MET A 1 -19.27 26.99 -24.86
CA MET A 1 -18.72 25.76 -25.48
C MET A 1 -17.62 26.20 -26.43
N SER A 2 -16.40 25.70 -26.22
CA SER A 2 -15.20 26.17 -26.93
C SER A 2 -15.16 25.61 -28.36
N SER A 3 -14.62 26.40 -29.29
CA SER A 3 -14.41 26.05 -30.71
C SER A 3 -13.65 24.71 -30.91
N SER A 4 -12.86 24.28 -29.93
CA SER A 4 -12.14 23.00 -29.92
C SER A 4 -13.04 21.76 -29.94
N ASP A 5 -14.28 21.88 -29.45
CA ASP A 5 -15.21 20.75 -29.23
C ASP A 5 -15.89 20.28 -30.55
N ARG A 6 -15.61 20.94 -31.68
CA ARG A 6 -16.22 20.66 -33.00
C ARG A 6 -15.26 20.01 -34.01
N THR A 7 -14.02 19.73 -33.64
CA THR A 7 -13.06 19.07 -34.54
C THR A 7 -13.18 17.54 -34.44
N CYS A 8 -13.07 16.83 -35.56
CA CYS A 8 -13.07 15.35 -35.60
C CYS A 8 -12.00 14.78 -34.64
N CYS A 9 -10.85 15.45 -34.52
CA CYS A 9 -9.81 15.12 -33.55
C CYS A 9 -10.29 15.25 -32.10
N GLY A 10 -11.02 16.32 -31.75
CA GLY A 10 -11.60 16.51 -30.41
C GLY A 10 -12.61 15.43 -30.04
N VAL A 11 -13.45 14.98 -30.99
CA VAL A 11 -14.41 13.88 -30.76
C VAL A 11 -13.70 12.53 -30.58
N VAL A 12 -12.66 12.26 -31.37
CA VAL A 12 -11.85 11.02 -31.23
C VAL A 12 -11.08 11.02 -29.91
N GLU A 13 -10.52 12.15 -29.50
CA GLU A 13 -9.80 12.30 -28.23
C GLU A 13 -10.75 12.22 -27.04
N GLU A 14 -11.95 12.80 -27.14
CA GLU A 14 -13.02 12.64 -26.16
C GLU A 14 -13.50 11.19 -26.09
N ALA A 15 -13.70 10.52 -27.22
CA ALA A 15 -14.10 9.11 -27.26
C ALA A 15 -13.02 8.19 -26.67
N ARG A 16 -11.74 8.45 -26.97
CA ARG A 16 -10.59 7.77 -26.35
C ARG A 16 -10.54 8.02 -24.85
N THR A 17 -10.78 9.25 -24.41
CA THR A 17 -10.81 9.62 -22.99
C THR A 17 -11.99 8.95 -22.27
N ARG A 18 -13.19 8.97 -22.86
CA ARG A 18 -14.38 8.27 -22.35
C ARG A 18 -14.18 6.76 -22.31
N ALA A 19 -13.57 6.16 -23.34
CA ALA A 19 -13.23 4.74 -23.36
C ALA A 19 -12.17 4.39 -22.30
N ARG A 20 -11.15 5.24 -22.12
CA ARG A 20 -10.14 5.10 -21.07
C ARG A 20 -10.77 5.19 -19.68
N ASN A 21 -11.68 6.13 -19.46
CA ASN A 21 -12.41 6.28 -18.20
C ASN A 21 -13.37 5.09 -17.94
N ARG A 22 -14.07 4.61 -18.98
CA ARG A 22 -14.90 3.39 -18.89
C ARG A 22 -14.08 2.14 -18.56
N ARG A 23 -12.91 1.97 -19.18
CA ARG A 23 -11.97 0.89 -18.85
C ARG A 23 -11.34 1.09 -17.47
N ALA A 24 -11.16 2.33 -17.02
CA ALA A 24 -10.58 2.64 -15.72
C ALA A 24 -11.50 2.39 -14.54
N ASN A 25 -12.80 2.23 -14.79
CA ASN A 25 -13.81 1.98 -13.78
C ASN A 25 -14.25 0.52 -13.71
N LYS A 26 -13.73 -0.36 -14.58
CA LYS A 26 -14.04 -1.79 -14.52
C LYS A 26 -12.98 -2.54 -13.69
N PRO A 27 -13.40 -3.43 -12.78
CA PRO A 27 -12.47 -4.32 -12.11
C PRO A 27 -11.78 -5.22 -13.15
N GLN A 28 -10.57 -5.68 -12.81
CA GLN A 28 -9.88 -6.66 -13.64
C GLN A 28 -10.67 -7.98 -13.66
N PRO A 29 -10.65 -8.71 -14.78
CA PRO A 29 -11.27 -10.03 -14.86
C PRO A 29 -10.71 -10.96 -13.79
N TRP A 30 -11.57 -11.81 -13.21
CA TRP A 30 -11.17 -12.78 -12.18
C TRP A 30 -9.99 -13.66 -12.62
N ILE A 31 -9.96 -14.05 -13.89
CA ILE A 31 -8.86 -14.87 -14.43
C ILE A 31 -7.52 -14.14 -14.39
N THR A 32 -7.50 -12.83 -14.67
CA THR A 32 -6.30 -11.99 -14.56
C THR A 32 -5.84 -11.87 -13.11
N LEU A 33 -6.80 -11.73 -12.18
CA LEU A 33 -6.51 -11.66 -10.75
C LEU A 33 -5.93 -12.99 -10.22
N LYS A 34 -6.42 -14.15 -10.67
CA LYS A 34 -6.00 -15.45 -10.13
C LYS A 34 -4.89 -16.15 -10.92
N PHE A 35 -4.57 -15.69 -12.13
CA PHE A 35 -3.48 -16.27 -12.94
C PHE A 35 -2.15 -16.32 -12.17
N ALA A 36 -1.76 -15.20 -11.55
CA ALA A 36 -0.50 -15.13 -10.81
C ALA A 36 -0.48 -16.00 -9.54
N VAL A 37 -1.65 -16.34 -8.97
CA VAL A 37 -1.75 -17.31 -7.88
C VAL A 37 -1.40 -18.72 -8.37
N GLY A 38 -1.98 -19.12 -9.51
CA GLY A 38 -1.64 -20.40 -10.15
C GLY A 38 -0.16 -20.48 -10.53
N LEU A 39 0.40 -19.40 -11.09
CA LEU A 39 1.83 -19.31 -11.41
C LEU A 39 2.70 -19.45 -10.15
N THR A 40 2.33 -18.81 -9.04
CA THR A 40 3.08 -18.92 -7.77
C THR A 40 3.10 -20.36 -7.27
N LEU A 41 1.95 -21.04 -7.27
CA LEU A 41 1.86 -22.44 -6.85
C LEU A 41 2.67 -23.35 -7.77
N ALA A 42 2.64 -23.12 -9.09
CA ALA A 42 3.45 -23.87 -10.04
C ALA A 42 4.96 -23.67 -9.81
N LEU A 43 5.40 -22.43 -9.53
CA LEU A 43 6.79 -22.13 -9.21
C LEU A 43 7.25 -22.81 -7.91
N ILE A 44 6.40 -22.83 -6.87
CA ILE A 44 6.68 -23.53 -5.61
C ILE A 44 6.72 -25.05 -5.82
N ALA A 45 5.80 -25.60 -6.61
CA ALA A 45 5.77 -27.02 -6.91
C ALA A 45 7.02 -27.46 -7.69
N TYR A 46 7.44 -26.66 -8.68
CA TYR A 46 8.66 -26.93 -9.44
C TYR A 46 9.91 -26.90 -8.56
N THR A 47 10.11 -25.87 -7.73
CA THR A 47 11.28 -25.81 -6.85
C THR A 47 11.28 -26.94 -5.83
N SER A 48 10.11 -27.31 -5.33
CA SER A 48 9.93 -28.47 -4.43
C SER A 48 10.30 -29.78 -5.13
N TYR A 49 9.88 -29.97 -6.38
CA TYR A 49 10.25 -31.12 -7.18
C TYR A 49 11.77 -31.22 -7.37
N VAL A 50 12.43 -30.12 -7.76
CA VAL A 50 13.89 -30.12 -7.95
C VAL A 50 14.62 -30.35 -6.63
N TYR A 51 14.19 -29.68 -5.56
CA TYR A 51 14.86 -29.77 -4.26
C TYR A 51 14.70 -31.15 -3.62
N VAL A 52 13.50 -31.74 -3.65
CA VAL A 52 13.23 -33.03 -3.02
C VAL A 52 13.52 -34.18 -3.97
N GLY A 53 12.92 -34.16 -5.15
CA GLY A 53 12.91 -35.26 -6.11
C GLY A 53 14.22 -35.45 -6.88
N ILE A 54 15.06 -34.42 -6.94
CA ILE A 54 16.39 -34.49 -7.57
C ILE A 54 17.46 -34.36 -6.48
N PHE A 55 17.53 -33.20 -5.80
CA PHE A 55 18.66 -32.89 -4.92
C PHE A 55 18.69 -33.74 -3.63
N CYS A 56 17.60 -33.82 -2.87
CA CYS A 56 17.56 -34.65 -1.65
C CYS A 56 17.51 -36.15 -1.96
N LYS A 57 16.73 -36.55 -2.97
CA LYS A 57 16.60 -37.94 -3.40
C LYS A 57 17.96 -38.58 -3.71
N ASP A 58 18.81 -37.92 -4.48
CA ASP A 58 20.13 -38.45 -4.86
C ASP A 58 20.97 -38.79 -3.61
N MET A 59 20.93 -37.94 -2.58
CA MET A 59 21.62 -38.18 -1.31
C MET A 59 20.98 -39.32 -0.50
N ILE A 60 19.65 -39.44 -0.52
CA ILE A 60 18.92 -40.46 0.25
C ILE A 60 19.09 -41.85 -0.36
N VAL A 61 19.03 -41.96 -1.69
CA VAL A 61 19.21 -43.22 -2.41
C VAL A 61 20.70 -43.61 -2.53
N LYS A 62 21.61 -42.72 -2.15
CA LYS A 62 23.07 -42.88 -2.26
C LYS A 62 23.52 -43.11 -3.71
N ASN A 63 22.95 -42.34 -4.63
CA ASN A 63 23.37 -42.35 -6.04
C ASN A 63 24.85 -41.95 -6.15
N GLU A 64 25.55 -42.46 -7.16
CA GLU A 64 26.98 -42.17 -7.37
C GLU A 64 27.26 -40.67 -7.55
N ASN A 65 26.30 -39.93 -8.11
CA ASN A 65 26.38 -38.48 -8.33
C ASN A 65 25.91 -37.64 -7.12
N ALA A 66 25.63 -38.26 -5.96
CA ALA A 66 25.16 -37.56 -4.78
C ALA A 66 26.20 -36.56 -4.26
N LEU A 67 25.75 -35.32 -4.03
CA LEU A 67 26.63 -34.23 -3.58
C LEU A 67 26.95 -34.32 -2.07
N GLY A 68 26.08 -34.94 -1.29
CA GLY A 68 26.18 -35.07 0.17
C GLY A 68 25.89 -36.49 0.67
N SER A 69 25.91 -36.66 2.00
CA SER A 69 25.61 -37.94 2.65
C SER A 69 24.11 -38.16 2.85
N LEU A 70 23.72 -39.40 3.15
CA LEU A 70 22.35 -39.76 3.55
C LEU A 70 21.82 -38.85 4.67
N THR A 71 22.63 -38.64 5.72
CA THR A 71 22.26 -37.78 6.86
C THR A 71 22.01 -36.35 6.42
N THR A 72 22.86 -35.79 5.55
CA THR A 72 22.65 -34.45 4.99
C THR A 72 21.33 -34.37 4.22
N GLY A 73 21.03 -35.37 3.39
CA GLY A 73 19.77 -35.44 2.64
C GLY A 73 18.54 -35.46 3.53
N ILE A 74 18.54 -36.27 4.60
CA ILE A 74 17.42 -36.35 5.55
C ILE A 74 17.24 -35.01 6.30
N VAL A 75 18.32 -34.42 6.81
CA VAL A 75 18.27 -33.13 7.53
C VAL A 75 17.73 -32.03 6.62
N PHE A 76 18.20 -31.96 5.37
CA PHE A 76 17.74 -30.97 4.41
C PHE A 76 16.26 -31.15 4.07
N LEU A 77 15.81 -32.39 3.91
CA LEU A 77 14.40 -32.68 3.66
C LEU A 77 13.51 -32.24 4.82
N VAL A 78 13.87 -32.56 6.07
CA VAL A 78 13.08 -32.19 7.26
C VAL A 78 12.94 -30.67 7.38
N ILE A 79 14.05 -29.94 7.25
CA ILE A 79 14.04 -28.47 7.33
C ILE A 79 13.23 -27.88 6.17
N PHE A 80 13.44 -28.37 4.96
CA PHE A 80 12.69 -27.94 3.78
C PHE A 80 11.18 -28.18 3.96
N SER A 81 10.76 -29.35 4.43
CA SER A 81 9.35 -29.67 4.66
C SER A 81 8.69 -28.73 5.66
N PHE A 82 9.38 -28.39 6.76
CA PHE A 82 8.90 -27.40 7.72
C PHE A 82 8.76 -26.01 7.07
N LEU A 83 9.80 -25.52 6.39
CA LEU A 83 9.78 -24.21 5.75
C LEU A 83 8.72 -24.12 4.65
N LEU A 84 8.55 -25.18 3.86
CA LEU A 84 7.51 -25.27 2.84
C LEU A 84 6.11 -25.24 3.46
N LEU A 85 5.89 -26.00 4.54
CA LEU A 85 4.60 -26.03 5.23
C LEU A 85 4.20 -24.64 5.72
N VAL A 86 5.09 -23.93 6.41
CA VAL A 86 4.77 -22.61 6.95
C VAL A 86 4.64 -21.56 5.83
N THR A 87 5.43 -21.67 4.76
CA THR A 87 5.30 -20.82 3.56
C THR A 87 3.95 -21.03 2.88
N LEU A 88 3.53 -22.29 2.67
CA LEU A 88 2.23 -22.59 2.06
C LEU A 88 1.08 -22.17 2.97
N TRP A 89 1.17 -22.43 4.27
CA TRP A 89 0.14 -22.04 5.23
C TRP A 89 -0.06 -20.51 5.23
N SER A 90 1.02 -19.74 5.26
CA SER A 90 0.94 -18.27 5.19
C SER A 90 0.47 -17.77 3.82
N TYR A 91 0.86 -18.43 2.72
CA TYR A 91 0.38 -18.10 1.38
C TYR A 91 -1.14 -18.31 1.24
N PHE A 92 -1.66 -19.47 1.67
CA PHE A 92 -3.10 -19.73 1.65
C PHE A 92 -3.85 -18.76 2.57
N ALA A 93 -3.31 -18.46 3.76
CA ALA A 93 -3.92 -17.49 4.66
C ALA A 93 -4.07 -16.11 3.99
N VAL A 94 -3.05 -15.61 3.29
CA VAL A 94 -3.16 -14.29 2.63
C VAL A 94 -4.09 -14.32 1.41
N VAL A 95 -4.13 -15.41 0.64
CA VAL A 95 -4.96 -15.56 -0.59
C VAL A 95 -6.45 -15.75 -0.29
N ILE A 96 -6.78 -16.42 0.83
CA ILE A 96 -8.16 -16.74 1.21
C ILE A 96 -8.76 -15.63 2.07
N THR A 97 -7.96 -14.93 2.87
CA THR A 97 -8.46 -13.87 3.75
C THR A 97 -8.79 -12.62 2.95
N SER A 98 -10.03 -12.14 3.07
CA SER A 98 -10.44 -10.84 2.52
C SER A 98 -9.50 -9.73 3.01
N PRO A 99 -9.15 -8.73 2.18
CA PRO A 99 -8.37 -7.58 2.64
C PRO A 99 -9.16 -6.62 3.55
N GLY A 100 -10.49 -6.79 3.62
CA GLY A 100 -11.41 -5.89 4.31
C GLY A 100 -12.00 -4.85 3.36
N TYR A 101 -13.30 -4.92 3.10
CA TYR A 101 -14.01 -3.99 2.24
C TYR A 101 -14.96 -3.13 3.08
N PRO A 102 -14.94 -1.79 2.95
CA PRO A 102 -15.88 -0.94 3.68
C PRO A 102 -17.33 -1.19 3.27
N ALA A 103 -17.57 -1.68 2.05
CA ALA A 103 -18.91 -2.00 1.54
C ALA A 103 -19.61 -3.09 2.37
N ASP A 104 -18.86 -3.88 3.15
CA ASP A 104 -19.41 -4.89 4.05
C ASP A 104 -19.98 -4.28 5.34
N PHE A 105 -19.64 -3.01 5.64
CA PHE A 105 -19.96 -2.34 6.91
C PHE A 105 -20.67 -0.99 6.74
N ILE A 106 -20.57 -0.35 5.57
CA ILE A 106 -21.05 1.01 5.32
C ILE A 106 -22.01 1.01 4.14
N GLU A 107 -23.17 1.63 4.35
CA GLU A 107 -24.14 1.88 3.29
C GLU A 107 -23.67 2.98 2.34
N LYS A 108 -24.06 2.86 1.08
CA LYS A 108 -23.74 3.86 0.05
C LYS A 108 -24.45 5.17 0.40
N THR A 109 -23.70 6.25 0.38
CA THR A 109 -24.22 7.58 0.61
C THR A 109 -24.95 8.06 -0.65
N GLU A 110 -26.20 8.51 -0.50
CA GLU A 110 -26.98 9.15 -1.56
C GLU A 110 -26.50 10.58 -1.88
N LEU A 111 -25.69 11.17 -1.00
CA LEU A 111 -25.13 12.51 -1.17
C LEU A 111 -24.20 12.56 -2.38
N GLU A 112 -24.54 13.43 -3.33
CA GLU A 112 -23.55 14.02 -4.24
C GLU A 112 -22.45 14.69 -3.39
N ARG A 113 -21.19 14.57 -3.83
CA ARG A 113 -19.97 14.99 -3.10
C ARG A 113 -20.24 16.21 -2.18
N PRO A 114 -20.03 16.11 -0.85
CA PRO A 114 -20.26 17.22 0.07
C PRO A 114 -19.52 18.48 -0.38
N GLY A 115 -20.25 19.56 -0.67
CA GLY A 115 -19.69 20.90 -0.96
C GLY A 115 -19.44 21.26 -2.43
N GLN A 116 -20.08 20.64 -3.42
CA GLN A 116 -19.92 21.04 -4.83
C GLN A 116 -20.81 22.25 -5.20
N PRO A 117 -20.28 23.39 -5.68
CA PRO A 117 -21.11 24.44 -6.29
C PRO A 117 -21.75 23.92 -7.60
N PRO A 118 -22.89 24.49 -8.03
CA PRO A 118 -23.69 23.98 -9.16
C PRO A 118 -22.87 23.83 -10.45
N ALA A 119 -23.23 22.82 -11.24
CA ALA A 119 -22.47 22.31 -12.40
C ALA A 119 -22.05 23.36 -13.43
N HIS A 120 -22.72 24.50 -13.50
CA HIS A 120 -22.41 25.61 -14.42
C HIS A 120 -21.16 26.42 -14.04
N ALA A 121 -20.61 26.25 -12.84
CA ALA A 121 -19.40 26.93 -12.38
C ALA A 121 -18.11 26.09 -12.53
N GLN A 122 -18.20 24.89 -13.10
CA GLN A 122 -17.06 23.98 -13.23
C GLN A 122 -16.29 24.24 -14.54
N GLN A 123 -15.11 24.85 -14.42
CA GLN A 123 -14.09 24.67 -15.44
C GLN A 123 -13.74 23.18 -15.52
N PRO A 124 -13.41 22.64 -16.71
CA PRO A 124 -13.08 21.23 -16.86
C PRO A 124 -11.94 20.88 -15.91
N ALA A 125 -12.26 20.09 -14.88
CA ALA A 125 -11.36 19.68 -13.83
C ALA A 125 -10.30 18.74 -14.41
N THR A 126 -9.27 19.31 -15.03
CA THR A 126 -7.96 18.69 -15.05
C THR A 126 -7.37 18.90 -13.65
N PHE A 127 -6.86 17.82 -13.05
CA PHE A 127 -6.14 17.79 -11.77
C PHE A 127 -6.96 17.92 -10.46
N ASN A 128 -7.28 16.76 -9.86
CA ASN A 128 -6.84 16.43 -8.49
C ASN A 128 -7.26 15.03 -7.96
N ASP A 129 -7.74 14.12 -8.82
CA ASP A 129 -7.77 12.68 -8.47
C ASP A 129 -6.34 12.06 -8.34
N THR A 130 -5.30 12.86 -8.59
CA THR A 130 -3.87 12.49 -8.48
C THR A 130 -3.27 12.55 -7.07
N ARG A 131 -4.03 12.91 -6.02
CA ARG A 131 -3.60 12.71 -4.62
C ARG A 131 -4.07 11.40 -3.99
N GLY A 132 -4.79 10.58 -4.75
CA GLY A 132 -4.87 9.13 -4.52
C GLY A 132 -4.03 8.46 -5.59
N MET A 133 -2.75 8.23 -5.29
CA MET A 133 -1.83 7.62 -6.22
C MET A 133 -2.33 6.24 -6.70
N SER A 134 -2.92 6.22 -7.89
CA SER A 134 -2.99 5.01 -8.69
C SER A 134 -1.59 4.73 -9.23
N PHE A 135 -0.76 4.01 -8.47
CA PHE A 135 0.51 3.50 -9.01
C PHE A 135 0.34 2.05 -9.42
N GLU A 136 0.27 1.87 -10.73
CA GLU A 136 0.59 0.61 -11.39
C GLU A 136 2.06 0.30 -11.11
N LEU A 137 2.33 -0.77 -10.35
CA LEU A 137 3.62 -1.44 -10.44
C LEU A 137 3.60 -2.16 -11.80
N MET A 138 4.30 -1.59 -12.80
CA MET A 138 4.47 -2.21 -14.11
C MET A 138 5.00 -3.64 -13.91
N SER A 139 4.13 -4.63 -14.14
CA SER A 139 4.57 -5.98 -14.49
C SER A 139 4.81 -5.96 -16.00
N PRO A 140 5.91 -6.54 -16.51
CA PRO A 140 6.17 -6.55 -17.94
C PRO A 140 5.15 -7.48 -18.61
N ALA A 141 4.11 -6.91 -19.19
CA ALA A 141 3.31 -7.62 -20.17
C ALA A 141 4.14 -7.65 -21.47
N VAL A 142 4.64 -8.85 -21.80
CA VAL A 142 5.20 -9.15 -23.11
C VAL A 142 4.07 -8.97 -24.13
N ASP A 143 4.12 -7.92 -24.92
CA ASP A 143 3.19 -7.70 -26.03
C ASP A 143 3.65 -8.54 -27.23
N VAL A 144 3.10 -9.75 -27.34
CA VAL A 144 3.30 -10.64 -28.49
C VAL A 144 2.27 -10.29 -29.55
N SER A 145 2.34 -9.08 -30.10
CA SER A 145 1.60 -8.73 -31.31
C SER A 145 2.10 -7.44 -31.95
N ASN A 146 3.28 -7.47 -32.57
CA ASN A 146 3.57 -6.60 -33.71
C ASN A 146 4.80 -7.08 -34.49
N HIS A 147 4.58 -7.97 -35.45
CA HIS A 147 5.39 -8.06 -36.65
C HIS A 147 4.51 -7.64 -37.83
N GLY A 148 4.93 -6.62 -38.57
CA GLY A 148 4.21 -6.14 -39.74
C GLY A 148 4.69 -4.77 -40.20
N SER A 149 5.66 -4.80 -41.10
CA SER A 149 6.44 -3.71 -41.67
C SER A 149 5.63 -2.63 -42.41
N ALA A 150 6.26 -1.47 -42.54
CA ALA A 150 5.87 -0.33 -43.37
C ALA A 150 5.58 -0.68 -44.84
N LEU A 151 4.64 0.04 -45.46
CA LEU A 151 4.81 0.83 -46.71
C LEU A 151 3.47 1.43 -47.19
N SER A 152 3.58 2.63 -47.72
CA SER A 152 2.56 3.45 -48.40
C SER A 152 1.93 2.79 -49.63
N ASN A 153 0.63 3.00 -49.91
CA ASN A 153 0.19 3.83 -51.05
C ASN A 153 -1.34 4.01 -51.14
N SER A 154 -1.70 5.06 -51.88
CA SER A 154 -2.99 5.56 -52.38
C SER A 154 -4.06 4.53 -52.83
N GLY A 155 -5.34 4.91 -52.75
CA GLY A 155 -6.42 4.29 -53.53
C GLY A 155 -7.85 4.44 -52.99
N ASN A 156 -8.69 5.17 -53.73
CA ASN A 156 -10.14 5.37 -53.55
C ASN A 156 -10.95 4.06 -53.34
N ASN A 157 -12.01 4.09 -52.52
CA ASN A 157 -13.39 3.81 -52.96
C ASN A 157 -14.46 3.86 -51.83
N VAL A 158 -15.67 4.14 -52.32
CA VAL A 158 -16.98 4.46 -51.71
C VAL A 158 -17.54 3.39 -50.75
N PRO A 159 -18.34 3.76 -49.72
CA PRO A 159 -19.00 2.81 -48.81
C PRO A 159 -20.35 2.30 -49.34
N VAL A 160 -20.62 1.00 -49.15
CA VAL A 160 -21.94 0.38 -49.34
C VAL A 160 -22.58 0.16 -47.97
N THR A 161 -23.85 0.58 -47.85
CA THR A 161 -24.71 0.52 -46.67
C THR A 161 -25.63 -0.71 -46.64
N HIS A 162 -26.20 -0.94 -45.45
CA HIS A 162 -27.47 -1.64 -45.10
C HIS A 162 -27.33 -3.03 -44.40
N PRO A 163 -28.35 -3.48 -43.63
CA PRO A 163 -28.69 -2.96 -42.29
C PRO A 163 -28.97 -4.09 -41.26
N ALA A 164 -29.32 -3.69 -40.04
CA ALA A 164 -29.71 -4.52 -38.90
C ALA A 164 -31.01 -5.32 -39.11
N VAL A 165 -31.23 -6.35 -38.26
CA VAL A 165 -32.51 -6.72 -37.59
C VAL A 165 -32.28 -7.87 -36.57
N PRO A 166 -33.14 -8.02 -35.52
CA PRO A 166 -32.79 -8.53 -34.19
C PRO A 166 -33.56 -9.80 -33.76
N ALA A 167 -33.21 -10.36 -32.59
CA ALA A 167 -34.03 -11.28 -31.77
C ALA A 167 -33.23 -11.63 -30.49
N ALA A 168 -33.76 -11.99 -29.33
CA ALA A 168 -35.10 -11.97 -28.76
C ALA A 168 -34.94 -12.26 -27.24
N THR A 169 -35.98 -11.90 -26.51
CA THR A 169 -36.29 -12.03 -25.08
C THR A 169 -36.32 -13.46 -24.52
N LYS A 170 -36.08 -13.59 -23.20
CA LYS A 170 -36.80 -14.45 -22.22
C LYS A 170 -36.26 -14.12 -20.81
N GLN A 171 -37.04 -13.53 -19.88
CA GLN A 171 -37.95 -14.19 -18.90
C GLN A 171 -37.25 -15.38 -18.21
N ASP A 172 -37.10 -15.50 -16.88
CA ASP A 172 -38.11 -15.38 -15.83
C ASP A 172 -37.50 -15.74 -14.44
N ARG A 173 -38.18 -15.27 -13.39
CA ARG A 173 -38.43 -15.83 -12.02
C ARG A 173 -37.31 -16.47 -11.17
N VAL A 174 -36.96 -15.88 -10.01
CA VAL A 174 -37.54 -16.06 -8.64
C VAL A 174 -37.22 -17.43 -8.01
N TYR A 175 -36.51 -17.44 -6.89
CA TYR A 175 -36.94 -18.11 -5.63
C TYR A 175 -36.01 -17.73 -4.45
N HIS A 176 -36.61 -17.23 -3.37
CA HIS A 176 -36.04 -17.16 -2.02
C HIS A 176 -36.39 -18.45 -1.26
N PRO A 177 -35.58 -18.82 -0.27
CA PRO A 177 -36.15 -19.28 0.99
C PRO A 177 -35.57 -18.50 2.19
N THR A 178 -36.51 -18.01 2.99
CA THR A 178 -36.32 -17.37 4.30
C THR A 178 -36.17 -18.43 5.39
N LEU A 179 -35.30 -18.19 6.37
CA LEU A 179 -35.37 -18.84 7.69
C LEU A 179 -35.39 -17.74 8.75
N HIS A 180 -36.48 -17.72 9.52
CA HIS A 180 -36.71 -16.86 10.68
C HIS A 180 -35.94 -17.37 11.90
N TYR A 181 -35.41 -16.43 12.69
CA TYR A 181 -35.18 -16.64 14.11
C TYR A 181 -35.59 -15.38 14.89
N GLN A 182 -36.50 -15.57 15.84
CA GLN A 182 -37.00 -14.55 16.77
C GLN A 182 -36.02 -14.36 17.93
N GLY A 183 -35.86 -13.12 18.39
CA GLY A 183 -35.17 -12.78 19.63
C GLY A 183 -35.64 -11.43 20.14
N THR A 184 -36.41 -11.48 21.23
CA THR A 184 -37.06 -10.40 21.98
C THR A 184 -36.09 -9.51 22.76
N SER A 185 -36.36 -8.21 22.87
CA SER A 185 -36.26 -7.44 24.14
C SER A 185 -36.83 -6.02 24.01
N THR A 186 -37.65 -5.65 24.99
CA THR A 186 -38.25 -4.34 25.29
C THR A 186 -37.35 -3.48 26.20
N PRO A 187 -37.67 -2.18 26.42
CA PRO A 187 -36.70 -1.08 26.51
C PRO A 187 -36.39 -0.59 27.93
N GLY A 188 -35.29 0.15 28.08
CA GLY A 188 -34.92 0.86 29.32
C GLY A 188 -34.35 2.25 29.03
N GLU A 189 -34.97 3.26 29.62
CA GLU A 189 -34.74 4.71 29.53
C GLU A 189 -33.39 5.18 30.10
N ALA A 190 -32.87 6.30 29.57
CA ALA A 190 -32.13 7.34 30.31
C ALA A 190 -32.05 8.62 29.45
N ARG A 191 -33.00 9.55 29.59
CA ARG A 191 -33.00 10.79 30.39
C ARG A 191 -31.90 11.83 30.07
N ILE A 192 -32.44 12.96 29.63
CA ILE A 192 -31.91 14.31 29.41
C ILE A 192 -31.48 14.95 30.74
N VAL A 193 -30.38 15.72 30.72
CA VAL A 193 -30.16 16.83 31.67
C VAL A 193 -29.53 18.01 30.93
N ASP A 194 -30.33 19.08 30.78
CA ASP A 194 -29.91 20.43 30.48
C ASP A 194 -29.22 21.06 31.72
N VAL A 195 -28.15 21.82 31.52
CA VAL A 195 -27.74 22.86 32.48
C VAL A 195 -27.29 24.11 31.73
N LEU A 196 -28.05 25.19 31.97
CA LEU A 196 -27.82 26.57 31.56
C LEU A 196 -26.70 27.27 32.37
N VAL A 197 -26.16 28.31 31.73
CA VAL A 197 -25.13 29.31 32.10
C VAL A 197 -25.45 30.08 33.41
N PRO A 198 -24.50 30.85 33.99
CA PRO A 198 -24.47 32.28 33.62
C PRO A 198 -23.07 32.91 33.48
N ALA A 199 -23.03 33.95 32.66
CA ALA A 199 -21.95 34.90 32.49
C ALA A 199 -21.75 35.76 33.76
N ASN A 200 -20.53 36.24 33.99
CA ASN A 200 -20.29 37.50 34.69
C ASN A 200 -19.08 38.22 34.08
N HIS A 201 -19.33 39.47 33.72
CA HIS A 201 -18.35 40.50 33.38
C HIS A 201 -17.66 40.99 34.65
N GLU A 202 -16.34 41.18 34.61
CA GLU A 202 -15.66 42.15 35.47
C GLU A 202 -14.48 42.78 34.72
N SER A 203 -14.52 44.11 34.64
CA SER A 203 -13.54 45.01 34.05
C SER A 203 -12.48 45.39 35.08
N VAL A 204 -11.18 45.30 34.74
CA VAL A 204 -10.12 45.97 35.52
C VAL A 204 -9.08 46.62 34.59
N HIS A 205 -8.72 47.83 35.00
CA HIS A 205 -7.94 48.86 34.33
C HIS A 205 -6.48 48.54 33.99
N VAL A 206 -6.03 49.23 32.94
CA VAL A 206 -4.65 49.41 32.44
C VAL A 206 -3.76 50.16 33.45
N SER A 207 -2.52 49.71 33.65
CA SER A 207 -1.42 50.51 34.24
C SER A 207 -0.04 50.10 33.65
N GLY A 208 0.62 51.02 32.93
CA GLY A 208 2.08 51.21 32.84
C GLY A 208 2.97 50.20 32.07
N PRO A 209 3.94 50.66 31.23
CA PRO A 209 4.88 49.78 30.55
C PRO A 209 6.08 49.41 31.45
N ALA A 210 6.40 48.11 31.53
CA ALA A 210 7.62 47.58 32.15
C ALA A 210 8.74 47.42 31.10
N PRO A 211 10.03 47.44 31.49
CA PRO A 211 11.16 47.82 30.65
C PRO A 211 11.59 46.76 29.63
N HIS A 212 12.14 47.23 28.52
CA HIS A 212 12.70 46.42 27.43
C HIS A 212 13.80 45.45 27.90
N PRO A 213 13.80 44.18 27.47
CA PRO A 213 14.98 43.32 27.53
C PRO A 213 16.02 43.77 26.48
N PRO A 214 17.32 43.48 26.69
CA PRO A 214 18.39 44.00 25.86
C PRO A 214 18.30 43.46 24.42
N HIS A 215 18.61 44.33 23.47
CA HIS A 215 18.72 44.05 22.04
C HIS A 215 19.43 42.72 21.77
N GLU A 216 18.68 41.69 21.36
CA GLU A 216 19.25 40.61 20.57
C GLU A 216 19.55 41.18 19.17
N ASN A 217 20.77 40.97 18.71
CA ASN A 217 21.23 41.32 17.37
C ASN A 217 20.21 40.89 16.32
N PHE A 218 19.55 41.85 15.68
CA PHE A 218 18.76 41.61 14.48
C PHE A 218 19.71 41.09 13.40
N GLY A 219 19.63 39.78 13.15
CA GLY A 219 20.19 39.18 11.95
C GLY A 219 19.59 39.84 10.71
N ASP A 220 20.38 39.88 9.64
CA ASP A 220 20.00 40.41 8.32
C ASP A 220 18.57 39.97 7.92
N PRO A 221 17.63 40.91 7.69
CA PRO A 221 16.23 40.59 7.36
C PRO A 221 16.08 39.79 6.05
N ASN A 222 17.08 39.80 5.16
CA ASN A 222 17.08 38.94 3.97
C ASN A 222 17.37 37.46 4.28
N LEU A 223 18.06 37.16 5.39
CA LEU A 223 18.28 35.79 5.85
C LEU A 223 16.99 35.18 6.44
N ASP A 224 16.14 35.98 7.08
CA ASP A 224 14.88 35.49 7.65
C ASP A 224 13.80 35.22 6.58
N ALA A 225 13.71 36.04 5.54
CA ALA A 225 12.79 35.81 4.42
C ALA A 225 13.17 34.57 3.61
N SER A 226 14.47 34.37 3.32
CA SER A 226 14.97 33.16 2.65
C SER A 226 14.84 31.91 3.54
N SER A 227 15.05 32.03 4.85
CA SER A 227 14.82 30.93 5.81
C SER A 227 13.35 30.50 5.88
N ALA A 228 12.41 31.46 5.83
CA ALA A 228 10.98 31.19 5.79
C ALA A 228 10.52 30.56 4.45
N MET A 229 11.19 30.90 3.34
CA MET A 229 10.89 30.31 2.02
C MET A 229 11.16 28.81 1.98
N PHE A 230 12.29 28.37 2.56
CA PHE A 230 12.74 26.98 2.50
C PHE A 230 12.35 26.13 3.72
N ALA A 231 11.55 26.66 4.65
CA ALA A 231 11.08 25.94 5.83
C ALA A 231 10.21 24.71 5.48
N ARG A 232 10.14 23.73 6.39
CA ARG A 232 9.19 22.61 6.27
C ARG A 232 7.75 23.13 6.30
N ARG A 233 6.96 22.75 5.31
CA ARG A 233 5.53 23.09 5.18
C ARG A 233 4.69 21.82 5.06
N PRO A 234 4.20 21.27 6.20
CA PRO A 234 3.24 20.18 6.18
C PRO A 234 1.96 20.54 5.44
N SER A 235 1.22 19.51 5.00
CA SER A 235 -0.11 19.72 4.44
C SER A 235 -1.07 20.23 5.51
N THR A 236 -1.83 21.28 5.19
CA THR A 236 -2.93 21.81 6.01
C THR A 236 -4.29 21.20 5.66
N THR A 237 -4.30 20.22 4.74
CA THR A 237 -5.52 19.52 4.34
C THR A 237 -6.13 18.79 5.54
N PRO A 238 -7.42 18.98 5.85
CA PRO A 238 -8.09 18.30 6.96
C PRO A 238 -8.45 16.85 6.58
N VAL A 239 -7.44 15.96 6.58
CA VAL A 239 -7.53 14.59 6.04
C VAL A 239 -8.49 13.64 6.79
N LEU A 240 -8.96 14.01 7.98
CA LEU A 240 -9.95 13.25 8.74
C LEU A 240 -11.40 13.70 8.50
N THR A 241 -11.61 14.81 7.81
CA THR A 241 -12.95 15.35 7.57
C THR A 241 -13.64 14.62 6.40
N PRO A 242 -14.97 14.36 6.48
CA PRO A 242 -15.70 13.57 5.48
C PRO A 242 -15.56 14.09 4.04
N GLU A 243 -15.51 15.41 3.87
CA GLU A 243 -15.44 16.11 2.58
C GLU A 243 -14.20 15.70 1.77
N TYR A 244 -13.09 15.42 2.47
CA TYR A 244 -11.82 15.02 1.86
C TYR A 244 -11.65 13.49 1.73
N ARG A 245 -12.65 12.71 2.18
CA ARG A 245 -12.58 11.25 2.21
C ARG A 245 -13.65 10.56 1.35
N PHE A 246 -14.41 11.27 0.54
CA PHE A 246 -15.43 10.64 -0.30
C PHE A 246 -14.83 9.80 -1.46
N CYS A 247 -15.40 8.62 -1.72
CA CYS A 247 -15.15 7.81 -2.90
C CYS A 247 -16.26 8.02 -3.93
N ASN A 248 -16.00 8.69 -5.05
CA ASN A 248 -16.99 8.86 -6.11
C ASN A 248 -17.44 7.52 -6.76
N ARG A 249 -16.57 6.50 -6.74
CA ARG A 249 -16.82 5.21 -7.41
C ARG A 249 -17.73 4.31 -6.58
N ASP A 250 -17.41 4.17 -5.30
CA ASP A 250 -18.15 3.31 -4.38
C ASP A 250 -19.30 4.07 -3.69
N ARG A 251 -19.29 5.41 -3.79
CA ARG A 251 -20.24 6.33 -3.15
C ARG A 251 -20.29 6.16 -1.64
N ILE A 252 -19.12 6.15 -1.02
CA ILE A 252 -18.97 6.05 0.44
C ILE A 252 -18.02 7.13 0.94
N ILE A 253 -18.23 7.57 2.18
CA ILE A 253 -17.19 8.27 2.93
C ILE A 253 -16.18 7.22 3.38
N LYS A 254 -14.95 7.30 2.87
CA LYS A 254 -13.89 6.33 3.16
C LYS A 254 -13.55 6.39 4.65
N PRO A 255 -13.62 5.27 5.38
CA PRO A 255 -12.99 5.17 6.69
C PRO A 255 -11.52 5.62 6.63
N PRO A 256 -10.94 6.06 7.75
CA PRO A 256 -9.50 6.25 7.88
C PRO A 256 -8.67 5.18 7.13
N ARG A 257 -7.57 5.61 6.48
CA ARG A 257 -6.62 4.74 5.75
C ARG A 257 -7.19 3.89 4.59
N THR A 258 -8.44 4.11 4.21
CA THR A 258 -9.10 3.40 3.11
C THR A 258 -8.82 4.07 1.77
N HIS A 259 -8.52 3.26 0.74
CA HIS A 259 -8.33 3.74 -0.63
C HIS A 259 -9.03 2.84 -1.65
N HIS A 260 -9.45 3.41 -2.79
CA HIS A 260 -10.09 2.67 -3.88
C HIS A 260 -9.02 1.96 -4.72
N CYS A 261 -9.09 0.63 -4.78
CA CYS A 261 -8.24 -0.14 -5.67
C CYS A 261 -8.93 -0.27 -7.04
N ARG A 262 -8.31 0.30 -8.07
CA ARG A 262 -8.82 0.20 -9.46
C ARG A 262 -8.87 -1.25 -9.97
N ALA A 263 -7.87 -2.07 -9.64
CA ALA A 263 -7.80 -3.45 -10.10
C ALA A 263 -8.91 -4.32 -9.48
N CYS A 264 -9.22 -4.12 -8.19
CA CYS A 264 -10.33 -4.80 -7.53
C CYS A 264 -11.68 -4.11 -7.78
N GLY A 265 -11.69 -2.84 -8.19
CA GLY A 265 -12.90 -2.05 -8.43
C GLY A 265 -13.68 -1.68 -7.17
N THR A 266 -13.02 -1.61 -6.01
CA THR A 266 -13.66 -1.30 -4.72
C THR A 266 -12.67 -0.66 -3.74
N CYS A 267 -13.18 0.05 -2.73
CA CYS A 267 -12.40 0.52 -1.59
C CYS A 267 -11.92 -0.63 -0.71
N VAL A 268 -10.70 -0.51 -0.20
CA VAL A 268 -10.07 -1.50 0.69
C VAL A 268 -9.65 -0.81 1.98
N LEU A 269 -10.01 -1.39 3.12
CA LEU A 269 -9.66 -0.91 4.45
C LEU A 269 -8.15 -0.98 4.66
N LYS A 270 -7.56 0.05 5.27
CA LYS A 270 -6.10 0.17 5.50
C LYS A 270 -5.29 -0.27 4.27
N TYR A 271 -5.67 0.23 3.10
CA TYR A 271 -5.13 -0.23 1.82
C TYR A 271 -3.61 -0.06 1.77
N ASP A 272 -2.90 -1.17 1.62
CA ASP A 272 -1.45 -1.18 1.44
C ASP A 272 -1.10 -1.15 -0.05
N HIS A 273 -1.47 -2.20 -0.78
CA HIS A 273 -1.24 -2.30 -2.21
C HIS A 273 -2.13 -3.38 -2.84
N HIS A 274 -2.20 -3.36 -4.18
CA HIS A 274 -2.72 -4.48 -4.95
C HIS A 274 -1.58 -5.44 -5.29
N CYS A 275 -1.70 -6.71 -4.93
CA CYS A 275 -0.66 -7.70 -5.14
C CYS A 275 -1.16 -8.80 -6.11
N PRO A 276 -0.64 -8.84 -7.34
CA PRO A 276 -0.99 -9.89 -8.29
C PRO A 276 -0.66 -11.29 -7.76
N TRP A 277 0.46 -11.45 -7.05
CA TRP A 277 0.95 -12.75 -6.56
C TRP A 277 0.03 -13.43 -5.53
N VAL A 278 -0.81 -12.67 -4.82
CA VAL A 278 -1.87 -13.21 -3.94
C VAL A 278 -3.26 -13.11 -4.58
N GLY A 279 -3.35 -12.45 -5.74
CA GLY A 279 -4.55 -12.34 -6.56
C GLY A 279 -5.65 -11.48 -5.96
N HIS A 280 -5.30 -10.51 -5.11
CA HIS A 280 -6.14 -9.42 -4.62
C HIS A 280 -5.31 -8.38 -3.84
N CYS A 281 -5.97 -7.44 -3.16
CA CYS A 281 -5.31 -6.45 -2.33
C CYS A 281 -4.75 -7.01 -1.02
N VAL A 282 -3.74 -6.31 -0.51
CA VAL A 282 -3.29 -6.37 0.87
C VAL A 282 -3.88 -5.15 1.61
N GLY A 283 -4.61 -5.40 2.69
CA GLY A 283 -5.33 -4.41 3.48
C GLY A 283 -5.42 -4.83 4.95
N ALA A 284 -6.36 -4.24 5.69
CA ALA A 284 -6.47 -4.36 7.15
C ALA A 284 -6.41 -5.82 7.65
N TYR A 285 -7.19 -6.72 7.03
CA TYR A 285 -7.41 -8.06 7.59
C TYR A 285 -6.38 -9.11 7.15
N ASN A 286 -5.65 -8.88 6.06
CA ASN A 286 -4.68 -9.84 5.54
C ASN A 286 -3.22 -9.34 5.54
N HIS A 287 -2.95 -8.11 6.01
CA HIS A 287 -1.59 -7.54 6.05
C HIS A 287 -0.60 -8.41 6.82
N LYS A 288 -1.01 -8.93 7.99
CA LYS A 288 -0.20 -9.86 8.79
C LYS A 288 0.18 -11.11 8.00
N PHE A 289 -0.78 -11.72 7.30
CA PHE A 289 -0.54 -12.94 6.53
C PHE A 289 0.39 -12.69 5.34
N PHE A 290 0.27 -11.51 4.70
CA PHE A 290 1.21 -11.09 3.66
C PHE A 290 2.65 -11.01 4.19
N VAL A 291 2.86 -10.40 5.35
CA VAL A 291 4.19 -10.27 5.98
C VAL A 291 4.78 -11.64 6.32
N ASN A 292 3.97 -12.52 6.92
CA ASN A 292 4.38 -13.90 7.20
C ASN A 292 4.76 -14.64 5.92
N PHE A 293 3.95 -14.52 4.86
CA PHE A 293 4.23 -15.16 3.58
C PHE A 293 5.57 -14.71 2.99
N VAL A 294 5.83 -13.40 2.88
CA VAL A 294 7.10 -12.93 2.30
C VAL A 294 8.31 -13.25 3.18
N GLN A 295 8.14 -13.31 4.50
CA GLN A 295 9.17 -13.74 5.44
C GLN A 295 9.56 -15.20 5.20
N TRP A 296 8.58 -16.11 5.24
CA TRP A 296 8.84 -17.55 5.10
C TRP A 296 9.26 -17.93 3.68
N ALA A 297 8.70 -17.28 2.64
CA ALA A 297 9.14 -17.46 1.27
C ALA A 297 10.61 -17.04 1.07
N SER A 298 11.04 -15.96 1.73
CA SER A 298 12.44 -15.53 1.71
C SER A 298 13.36 -16.55 2.40
N ILE A 299 13.00 -17.02 3.60
CA ILE A 299 13.78 -18.02 4.35
C ILE A 299 13.89 -19.33 3.56
N LEU A 300 12.78 -19.82 3.01
CA LEU A 300 12.75 -21.03 2.18
C LEU A 300 13.65 -20.88 0.94
N SER A 301 13.56 -19.74 0.25
CA SER A 301 14.38 -19.46 -0.93
C SER A 301 15.86 -19.41 -0.61
N PHE A 302 16.26 -18.72 0.45
CA PHE A 302 17.67 -18.67 0.86
C PHE A 302 18.19 -20.00 1.37
N TRP A 303 17.36 -20.79 2.06
CA TRP A 303 17.72 -22.15 2.46
C TRP A 303 18.02 -23.02 1.23
N MET A 304 17.12 -23.05 0.24
CA MET A 304 17.33 -23.80 -0.99
C MET A 304 18.56 -23.31 -1.75
N PHE A 305 18.73 -21.99 -1.90
CA PHE A 305 19.87 -21.38 -2.57
C PHE A 305 21.19 -21.77 -1.90
N ALA A 306 21.31 -21.57 -0.58
CA ALA A 306 22.55 -21.81 0.15
C ALA A 306 22.93 -23.30 0.17
N THR A 307 21.96 -24.20 0.37
CA THR A 307 22.24 -25.65 0.43
C THR A 307 22.65 -26.20 -0.93
N VAL A 308 21.95 -25.84 -2.01
CA VAL A 308 22.28 -26.28 -3.38
C VAL A 308 23.60 -25.67 -3.84
N LEU A 309 23.81 -24.37 -3.63
CA LEU A 309 25.06 -23.70 -4.02
C LEU A 309 26.25 -24.26 -3.24
N GLY A 310 26.12 -24.38 -1.91
CA GLY A 310 27.19 -24.84 -1.04
C GLY A 310 27.67 -26.25 -1.38
N LEU A 311 26.74 -27.19 -1.61
CA LEU A 311 27.12 -28.56 -1.99
C LEU A 311 27.68 -28.66 -3.41
N ASN A 312 27.20 -27.83 -4.35
CA ASN A 312 27.78 -27.78 -5.70
C ASN A 312 29.19 -27.16 -5.70
N ILE A 313 29.45 -26.10 -4.93
CA ILE A 313 30.81 -25.55 -4.80
C ILE A 313 31.74 -26.58 -4.17
N ARG A 314 31.29 -27.26 -3.11
CA ARG A 314 32.08 -28.30 -2.45
C ARG A 314 32.36 -29.49 -3.36
N SER A 315 31.44 -29.87 -4.26
CA SER A 315 31.68 -31.00 -5.16
C SER A 315 32.75 -30.69 -6.22
N ARG A 316 32.91 -29.42 -6.61
CA ARG A 316 33.93 -28.98 -7.58
C ARG A 316 35.36 -29.16 -7.10
N THR A 317 35.58 -29.31 -5.79
CA THR A 317 36.91 -29.61 -5.26
C THR A 317 37.28 -31.10 -5.37
N ARG A 318 36.37 -31.96 -5.84
CA ARG A 318 36.63 -33.40 -6.03
C ARG A 318 37.20 -33.67 -7.43
N PRO A 319 38.20 -34.56 -7.58
CA PRO A 319 38.79 -34.88 -8.89
C PRO A 319 37.78 -35.42 -9.92
N SER A 320 36.77 -36.15 -9.45
CA SER A 320 35.72 -36.76 -10.28
C SER A 320 34.37 -36.08 -10.02
N ALA A 321 34.34 -34.74 -10.05
CA ALA A 321 33.12 -33.98 -9.81
C ALA A 321 32.06 -34.26 -10.89
N PRO A 322 30.80 -34.56 -10.52
CA PRO A 322 29.74 -34.76 -11.51
C PRO A 322 29.46 -33.47 -12.30
N ALA A 323 28.92 -33.65 -13.51
CA ALA A 323 28.45 -32.53 -14.33
C ALA A 323 27.38 -31.72 -13.58
N LEU A 324 27.33 -30.40 -13.82
CA LEU A 324 26.30 -29.56 -13.20
C LEU A 324 24.93 -29.90 -13.79
N ASN A 325 24.00 -30.35 -12.96
CA ASN A 325 22.63 -30.59 -13.40
C ASN A 325 21.98 -29.24 -13.81
N PRO A 326 21.47 -29.07 -15.04
CA PRO A 326 20.83 -27.83 -15.48
C PRO A 326 19.67 -27.38 -14.59
N GLN A 327 18.94 -28.33 -13.97
CA GLN A 327 17.85 -28.01 -13.06
C GLN A 327 18.32 -27.27 -11.80
N TYR A 328 19.56 -27.52 -11.34
CA TYR A 328 20.15 -26.76 -10.23
C TYR A 328 20.41 -25.31 -10.62
N ILE A 329 20.79 -25.04 -11.87
CA ILE A 329 20.99 -23.67 -12.36
C ILE A 329 19.65 -22.91 -12.33
N VAL A 330 18.59 -23.53 -12.85
CA VAL A 330 17.24 -22.93 -12.84
C VAL A 330 16.77 -22.69 -11.39
N LEU A 331 16.95 -23.68 -10.51
CA LEU A 331 16.60 -23.55 -9.09
C LEU A 331 17.38 -22.42 -8.41
N LEU A 332 18.69 -22.30 -8.63
CA LEU A 332 19.53 -21.24 -8.07
C LEU A 332 19.11 -19.86 -8.58
N ALA A 333 18.88 -19.71 -9.88
CA ALA A 333 18.42 -18.46 -10.46
C ALA A 333 17.05 -18.04 -9.91
N GLN A 334 16.10 -18.98 -9.83
CA GLN A 334 14.77 -18.73 -9.32
C GLN A 334 14.79 -18.37 -7.83
N THR A 335 15.51 -19.13 -7.00
CA THR A 335 15.61 -18.90 -5.55
C THR A 335 16.37 -17.62 -5.22
N ALA A 336 17.37 -17.23 -6.02
CA ALA A 336 18.04 -15.94 -5.86
C ALA A 336 17.11 -14.77 -6.19
N LEU A 337 16.43 -14.81 -7.34
CA LEU A 337 15.54 -13.74 -7.78
C LEU A 337 14.37 -13.54 -6.81
N PHE A 338 13.62 -14.60 -6.53
CA PHE A 338 12.45 -14.51 -5.65
C PHE A 338 12.85 -14.39 -4.17
N GLY A 339 13.94 -15.02 -3.75
CA GLY A 339 14.46 -14.88 -2.38
C GLY A 339 14.86 -13.44 -2.07
N LEU A 340 15.60 -12.78 -2.98
CA LEU A 340 15.97 -11.38 -2.83
C LEU A 340 14.73 -10.46 -2.90
N PHE A 341 13.83 -10.69 -3.86
CA PHE A 341 12.59 -9.91 -3.98
C PHE A 341 11.74 -9.99 -2.70
N CYS A 342 11.47 -11.19 -2.20
CA CYS A 342 10.71 -11.40 -0.97
C CYS A 342 11.43 -10.83 0.26
N PHE A 343 12.76 -10.94 0.33
CA PHE A 343 13.55 -10.35 1.42
C PHE A 343 13.44 -8.83 1.47
N LEU A 344 13.64 -8.15 0.35
CA LEU A 344 13.54 -6.69 0.27
C LEU A 344 12.10 -6.21 0.54
N MET A 345 11.11 -6.96 0.05
CA MET A 345 9.71 -6.70 0.37
C MET A 345 9.44 -6.85 1.86
N PHE A 346 9.94 -7.92 2.50
CA PHE A 346 9.81 -8.14 3.93
C PHE A 346 10.45 -7.01 4.75
N LEU A 347 11.68 -6.59 4.42
CA LEU A 347 12.34 -5.47 5.10
C LEU A 347 11.57 -4.15 4.95
N THR A 348 11.03 -3.90 3.75
CA THR A 348 10.20 -2.73 3.48
C THR A 348 8.95 -2.76 4.35
N GLN A 349 8.21 -3.86 4.36
CA GLN A 349 7.00 -4.01 5.16
C GLN A 349 7.29 -3.94 6.67
N LEU A 350 8.38 -4.55 7.12
CA LEU A 350 8.85 -4.43 8.49
C LEU A 350 9.10 -2.96 8.88
N GLN A 351 9.80 -2.20 8.03
CA GLN A 351 10.04 -0.79 8.28
C GLN A 351 8.74 0.02 8.29
N LEU A 352 7.83 -0.21 7.35
CA LEU A 352 6.55 0.49 7.24
C LEU A 352 5.66 0.22 8.45
N ILE A 353 5.55 -1.04 8.88
CA ILE A 353 4.82 -1.43 10.09
C ILE A 353 5.44 -0.77 11.31
N MET A 354 6.77 -0.79 11.45
CA MET A 354 7.45 -0.13 12.57
C MET A 354 7.23 1.39 12.60
N LEU A 355 6.85 2.01 11.48
CA LEU A 355 6.46 3.41 11.37
C LEU A 355 4.94 3.65 11.41
N ASN A 356 4.13 2.59 11.49
CA ASN A 356 2.68 2.57 11.29
C ASN A 356 2.25 3.27 9.99
N GLN A 357 2.83 2.85 8.88
CA GLN A 357 2.55 3.36 7.56
C GLN A 357 2.08 2.22 6.66
N THR A 358 1.13 2.51 5.78
CA THR A 358 0.94 1.70 4.57
C THR A 358 1.92 2.14 3.48
N THR A 359 2.07 1.33 2.44
CA THR A 359 2.87 1.66 1.25
C THR A 359 2.38 2.96 0.62
N VAL A 360 1.06 3.18 0.53
CA VAL A 360 0.46 4.43 0.02
C VAL A 360 0.84 5.63 0.89
N GLU A 361 0.74 5.51 2.21
CA GLU A 361 1.08 6.59 3.14
C GLU A 361 2.58 6.92 3.09
N SER A 362 3.44 5.90 2.95
CA SER A 362 4.90 6.05 2.88
C SER A 362 5.36 6.95 1.73
N LEU A 363 4.64 6.91 0.62
CA LEU A 363 4.96 7.68 -0.58
C LEU A 363 4.72 9.17 -0.37
N GLY A 364 3.67 9.54 0.39
CA GLY A 364 3.47 10.93 0.82
C GLY A 364 4.61 11.45 1.70
N PHE A 365 5.13 10.60 2.60
CA PHE A 365 6.30 10.94 3.40
C PHE A 365 7.58 11.06 2.57
N ARG A 366 7.79 10.17 1.59
CA ARG A 366 8.93 10.24 0.67
C ARG A 366 8.92 11.53 -0.15
N SER A 367 7.78 11.90 -0.74
CA SER A 367 7.67 13.16 -1.48
C SER A 367 7.93 14.38 -0.60
N MET A 368 7.63 14.31 0.71
CA MET A 368 8.01 15.38 1.64
C MET A 368 9.51 15.41 1.90
N GLN A 369 10.15 14.25 2.08
CA GLN A 369 11.60 14.16 2.28
C GLN A 369 12.39 14.61 1.04
N GLU A 370 11.89 14.32 -0.16
CA GLU A 370 12.46 14.79 -1.42
C GLU A 370 12.42 16.33 -1.49
N ARG A 371 11.26 16.95 -1.19
CA ARG A 371 11.16 18.42 -1.09
C ARG A 371 12.11 19.00 -0.05
N GLU A 372 12.26 18.35 1.11
CA GLU A 372 13.25 18.79 2.11
C GLU A 372 14.67 18.70 1.58
N GLN A 373 15.00 17.63 0.86
CA GLN A 373 16.33 17.44 0.28
C GLN A 373 16.63 18.50 -0.78
N ASP A 374 15.65 18.83 -1.62
CA ASP A 374 15.77 19.91 -2.60
C ASP A 374 15.95 21.26 -1.91
N ASN A 375 15.13 21.59 -0.90
CA ASN A 375 15.29 22.81 -0.11
C ASN A 375 16.69 22.88 0.54
N LEU A 376 17.19 21.76 1.07
CA LEU A 376 18.53 21.67 1.65
C LEU A 376 19.64 21.85 0.60
N ALA A 377 19.42 21.41 -0.64
CA ALA A 377 20.35 21.62 -1.75
C ALA A 377 20.38 23.07 -2.22
N HIS A 378 19.25 23.79 -2.15
CA HIS A 378 19.18 25.22 -2.45
C HIS A 378 19.84 26.07 -1.36
N MET A 379 19.63 25.73 -0.08
CA MET A 379 20.20 26.51 1.03
C MET A 379 21.69 26.22 1.29
N HIS A 380 22.13 24.98 1.06
CA HIS A 380 23.46 24.52 1.45
C HIS A 380 24.14 23.79 0.31
N ARG A 381 25.43 24.07 0.13
CA ARG A 381 26.27 23.35 -0.84
C ARG A 381 26.35 21.87 -0.50
N TRP A 382 26.61 21.03 -1.49
CA TRP A 382 26.60 19.57 -1.34
C TRP A 382 27.53 19.06 -0.22
N TYR A 383 28.69 19.70 -0.02
CA TYR A 383 29.68 19.35 1.01
C TYR A 383 29.36 19.88 2.42
N GLN A 384 28.37 20.75 2.60
CA GLN A 384 28.02 21.34 3.89
C GLN A 384 27.11 20.43 4.73
N TYR A 385 27.53 19.17 4.92
CA TYR A 385 26.74 18.14 5.61
C TYR A 385 26.29 18.56 7.02
N GLY A 386 27.16 19.26 7.76
CA GLY A 386 26.85 19.77 9.10
C GLY A 386 25.73 20.80 9.11
N ALA A 387 25.72 21.72 8.13
CA ALA A 387 24.68 22.75 8.01
C ALA A 387 23.34 22.16 7.56
N LYS A 388 23.35 21.20 6.62
CA LYS A 388 22.16 20.44 6.24
C LYS A 388 21.55 19.68 7.42
N LYS A 389 22.39 19.01 8.22
CA LYS A 389 21.96 18.28 9.42
C LYS A 389 21.38 19.21 10.49
N ARG A 390 21.97 20.39 10.73
CA ARG A 390 21.43 21.40 11.66
C ARG A 390 20.07 21.92 11.21
N THR A 391 19.91 22.20 9.92
CA THR A 391 18.65 22.69 9.36
C THR A 391 17.54 21.66 9.49
N ARG A 392 17.82 20.40 9.15
CA ARG A 392 16.86 19.30 9.35
C ARG A 392 16.49 19.10 10.82
N ARG A 393 17.46 19.21 11.74
CA ARG A 393 17.21 19.16 13.19
C ARG A 393 16.31 20.32 13.66
N ARG A 394 16.46 21.53 13.11
CA ARG A 394 15.57 22.66 13.40
C ARG A 394 14.14 22.36 12.95
N TRP A 395 13.95 21.83 11.74
CA TRP A 395 12.63 21.44 11.26
C TRP A 395 12.01 20.29 12.07
N ASP A 396 12.81 19.28 12.44
CA ASP A 396 12.37 18.20 13.33
C ASP A 396 12.04 18.71 14.75
N LYS A 397 12.74 19.74 15.23
CA LYS A 397 12.41 20.43 16.48
C LYS A 397 11.13 21.26 16.34
N GLU A 398 10.81 21.81 15.19
CA GLU A 398 9.56 22.58 15.05
C GLU A 398 8.34 21.70 14.79
N TRP A 399 8.49 20.63 14.00
CA TRP A 399 7.37 19.84 13.48
C TRP A 399 7.40 18.36 13.89
N GLY A 400 8.48 17.86 14.49
CA GLY A 400 8.67 16.42 14.72
C GLY A 400 9.26 15.71 13.50
N ARG A 401 9.74 14.47 13.64
CA ARG A 401 10.41 13.79 12.52
C ARG A 401 9.39 13.25 11.53
N ILE A 402 9.66 13.43 10.24
CA ILE A 402 8.82 12.88 9.16
C ILE A 402 8.70 11.36 9.33
N GLY A 403 7.47 10.87 9.29
CA GLY A 403 7.16 9.44 9.41
C GLY A 403 7.09 8.90 10.84
N LYS A 404 7.45 9.69 11.86
CA LYS A 404 7.27 9.38 13.28
C LYS A 404 6.31 10.36 13.93
N GLU A 405 6.81 11.37 14.66
CA GLU A 405 5.97 12.38 15.30
C GLU A 405 5.15 13.16 14.26
N GLY A 406 5.66 13.26 13.03
CA GLY A 406 4.97 13.78 11.85
C GLY A 406 4.12 12.78 11.08
N ASN A 407 3.84 11.58 11.62
CA ASN A 407 2.87 10.63 11.08
C ASN A 407 1.62 10.64 11.96
N LEU A 408 0.46 10.84 11.32
CA LEU A 408 -0.86 10.85 11.97
C LEU A 408 -1.16 9.52 12.69
N TRP A 409 -0.60 8.41 12.23
CA TRP A 409 -0.85 7.08 12.79
C TRP A 409 0.24 6.59 13.76
N TRP A 410 1.23 7.42 14.09
CA TRP A 410 2.31 7.02 14.97
C TRP A 410 1.84 6.79 16.42
N LEU A 411 2.02 5.57 16.93
CA LEU A 411 1.57 5.17 18.28
C LEU A 411 2.60 5.46 19.39
N GLY A 412 3.60 6.30 19.12
CA GLY A 412 4.63 6.64 20.10
C GLY A 412 5.85 5.72 20.08
N SER A 413 5.69 4.43 19.73
CA SER A 413 6.81 3.47 19.68
C SER A 413 6.72 2.49 18.52
N ARG A 414 7.89 2.02 18.07
CA ARG A 414 8.00 0.97 17.03
C ARG A 414 7.30 -0.32 17.44
N ARG A 415 7.41 -0.69 18.72
CA ARG A 415 6.79 -1.90 19.27
C ARG A 415 5.27 -1.82 19.24
N ALA A 416 4.68 -0.69 19.67
CA ALA A 416 3.24 -0.49 19.60
C ALA A 416 2.72 -0.59 18.16
N ASN A 417 3.46 -0.03 17.20
CA ASN A 417 3.10 -0.13 15.78
C ASN A 417 3.23 -1.57 15.23
N TRP A 418 4.21 -2.34 15.71
CA TRP A 418 4.35 -3.75 15.35
C TRP A 418 3.22 -4.60 15.93
N GLU A 419 2.92 -4.41 17.22
CA GLU A 419 1.85 -5.12 17.91
C GLU A 419 0.45 -4.78 17.35
N SER A 420 0.25 -3.59 16.79
CA SER A 420 -1.03 -3.25 16.13
C SER A 420 -1.33 -4.13 14.91
N VAL A 421 -0.30 -4.61 14.21
CA VAL A 421 -0.44 -5.51 13.05
C VAL A 421 -0.30 -6.98 13.44
N MET A 422 0.71 -7.32 14.25
CA MET A 422 1.07 -8.71 14.53
C MET A 422 0.35 -9.31 15.74
N GLY A 423 -0.24 -8.47 16.58
CA GLY A 423 -0.85 -8.83 17.86
C GLY A 423 0.17 -8.82 19.02
N LYS A 424 -0.33 -8.99 20.25
CA LYS A 424 0.52 -8.96 21.46
C LYS A 424 1.29 -10.26 21.71
N ASN A 425 0.83 -11.38 21.15
CA ASN A 425 1.47 -12.68 21.35
C ASN A 425 2.65 -12.86 20.38
N VAL A 426 3.86 -12.89 20.94
CA VAL A 426 5.13 -12.99 20.18
C VAL A 426 5.20 -14.27 19.36
N TRP A 427 4.66 -15.39 19.85
CA TRP A 427 4.66 -16.66 19.10
C TRP A 427 3.83 -16.58 17.83
N TRP A 428 2.78 -15.75 17.84
CA TRP A 428 1.91 -15.56 16.68
C TRP A 428 2.49 -14.55 15.68
N TRP A 429 3.64 -13.93 15.97
CA TRP A 429 4.30 -13.04 15.02
C TRP A 429 4.88 -13.77 13.83
N PHE A 430 5.19 -15.06 13.98
CA PHE A 430 5.81 -15.87 12.94
C PHE A 430 4.83 -16.90 12.34
N LEU A 431 3.59 -16.92 12.82
CA LEU A 431 2.57 -17.85 12.39
C LEU A 431 1.39 -17.10 11.78
N PRO A 432 0.76 -17.63 10.71
CA PRO A 432 -0.40 -17.03 10.08
C PRO A 432 -1.68 -17.30 10.90
N VAL A 433 -1.66 -16.91 12.18
CA VAL A 433 -2.75 -17.06 13.13
C VAL A 433 -3.08 -15.74 13.81
N GLY A 434 -4.34 -15.56 14.18
CA GLY A 434 -4.84 -14.33 14.79
C GLY A 434 -4.94 -13.16 13.81
N HIS A 435 -5.39 -12.04 14.34
CA HIS A 435 -5.68 -10.80 13.61
C HIS A 435 -4.91 -9.63 14.23
N GLY A 436 -4.84 -8.52 13.49
CA GLY A 436 -4.34 -7.25 14.04
C GLY A 436 -5.21 -6.77 15.21
N LEU A 437 -4.71 -5.79 15.95
CA LEU A 437 -5.46 -5.16 17.04
C LEU A 437 -6.46 -4.11 16.52
N ASP A 438 -6.32 -3.69 15.27
CA ASP A 438 -7.26 -2.77 14.62
C ASP A 438 -8.41 -3.50 13.91
N ASP A 439 -9.59 -2.88 13.91
CA ASP A 439 -10.82 -3.35 13.25
C ASP A 439 -10.86 -2.96 11.75
N GLY A 440 -9.83 -2.28 11.27
CA GLY A 440 -9.72 -1.73 9.91
C GLY A 440 -10.50 -0.43 9.66
N MET A 441 -11.34 -0.01 10.60
CA MET A 441 -12.27 1.12 10.47
C MET A 441 -11.84 2.31 11.34
N ASN A 442 -11.35 2.02 12.54
CA ASN A 442 -10.96 2.99 13.55
C ASN A 442 -9.48 2.84 13.88
N PHE A 443 -8.76 3.97 13.92
CA PHE A 443 -7.34 3.97 14.25
C PHE A 443 -7.05 5.08 15.26
N PRO A 444 -6.27 4.79 16.31
CA PRO A 444 -5.79 5.84 17.21
C PRO A 444 -4.93 6.84 16.43
N THR A 445 -5.28 8.12 16.58
CA THR A 445 -4.57 9.24 15.96
C THR A 445 -3.49 9.77 16.89
N ASN A 446 -2.37 10.20 16.32
CA ASN A 446 -1.30 10.87 17.03
C ASN A 446 -1.78 12.24 17.54
N PRO A 447 -1.71 12.52 18.85
CA PRO A 447 -2.24 13.76 19.45
C PRO A 447 -1.45 15.03 19.07
N ARG A 448 -0.39 14.90 18.26
CA ARG A 448 0.35 16.01 17.63
C ARG A 448 -0.34 16.57 16.39
N PHE A 449 -1.51 16.04 16.05
CA PHE A 449 -2.38 16.52 14.98
C PHE A 449 -3.66 17.10 15.59
N ASP A 450 -4.34 17.98 14.85
CA ASP A 450 -5.68 18.42 15.26
C ASP A 450 -6.75 17.37 14.97
N LYS A 451 -7.98 17.66 15.43
CA LYS A 451 -9.14 16.76 15.27
C LYS A 451 -9.50 16.54 13.80
N GLU A 452 -9.12 17.47 12.92
CA GLU A 452 -9.27 17.37 11.47
C GLU A 452 -8.09 16.64 10.78
N GLY A 453 -7.03 16.28 11.51
CA GLY A 453 -5.86 15.58 11.00
C GLY A 453 -4.79 16.49 10.39
N ARG A 454 -4.80 17.79 10.67
CA ARG A 454 -3.75 18.73 10.27
C ARG A 454 -2.59 18.65 11.24
N TRP A 455 -1.38 18.76 10.70
CA TRP A 455 -0.16 18.67 11.46
C TRP A 455 0.06 19.96 12.27
N ARG A 456 0.19 19.84 13.60
CA ARG A 456 0.46 20.97 14.50
C ARG A 456 1.96 21.22 14.69
N ARG A 457 2.31 22.49 14.96
CA ARG A 457 3.67 22.83 15.40
C ARG A 457 3.92 22.33 16.81
N ARG A 458 5.18 22.12 17.19
CA ARG A 458 5.57 21.60 18.52
C ARG A 458 4.99 22.41 19.68
N ARG A 459 4.90 23.73 19.56
CA ARG A 459 4.30 24.63 20.56
C ARG A 459 2.80 24.35 20.81
N GLU A 460 2.11 23.73 19.86
CA GLU A 460 0.68 23.37 19.91
C GLU A 460 0.47 21.90 20.29
N TRP A 461 1.55 21.15 20.59
CA TRP A 461 1.46 19.77 21.05
C TRP A 461 1.03 19.72 22.53
N PRO A 462 0.44 18.61 22.99
CA PRO A 462 0.25 18.36 24.41
C PRO A 462 1.56 18.49 25.19
N SER A 463 1.51 19.09 26.38
CA SER A 463 2.70 19.46 27.17
C SER A 463 3.61 18.28 27.50
N ASP A 464 3.06 17.08 27.68
CA ASP A 464 3.79 15.83 27.91
C ASP A 464 4.55 15.33 26.67
N LEU A 465 4.26 15.88 25.49
CA LEU A 465 4.82 15.47 24.20
C LEU A 465 5.70 16.53 23.54
N GLN A 466 5.79 17.73 24.13
CA GLN A 466 6.54 18.89 23.62
C GLN A 466 8.05 18.67 23.59
#